data_AF-K3ZDY8-F1
#
_entry.id   AF-K3ZDY8-F1
#
_cell.length_a   1.000
_cell.length_b   1.000
_cell.length_c   1.000
_cell.angle_alpha   90.00
_cell.angle_beta   90.00
_cell.angle_gamma   90.00
#
_symmetry.space_group_name_H-M   'P 1'
#
loop_
_entity.id
_entity.type
_entity.pdbx_description
1 polymer ?
#
loop_
_entity_poly.entity_id
_entity_poly.type
_entity_poly.pdbx_seq_one_letter_code
_entity_poly.pdbx_strand_id
1 'polypeptide(L)'
;MSSLSDLDFQPGRAFHEAAISRFGPGTLITCCHPSDDFFLIASFSCSALRINADSTALVLQSLLGGSILYFQVVHQDAWCFHFSVASKHVGLMIHRMAKFVCKEFAIFFTLWRNGGPDYMREELLWNQMQEAGWNHVHRKKKSYAEVARSHSTHLLIC
;
A
#
# COMPACT_ATOMS: atom_id res chain seq x y z
N MET A 1 12.42 -18.42 22.14
CA MET A 1 12.29 -18.20 20.69
C MET A 1 10.89 -18.64 20.33
N SER A 2 9.95 -17.72 20.23
CA SER A 2 8.59 -18.04 19.79
C SER A 2 8.69 -18.54 18.35
N SER A 3 8.25 -19.77 18.13
CA SER A 3 8.22 -20.39 16.81
C SER A 3 6.86 -20.13 16.18
N LEU A 4 6.77 -20.06 14.85
CA LEU A 4 5.50 -19.94 14.11
C LEU A 4 4.52 -21.11 14.42
N SER A 5 5.01 -22.16 15.07
CA SER A 5 4.21 -23.28 15.59
C SER A 5 3.31 -22.93 16.77
N ASP A 6 3.55 -21.81 17.47
CA ASP A 6 2.77 -21.41 18.66
C ASP A 6 1.59 -20.49 18.31
N LEU A 7 1.26 -20.32 17.02
CA LEU A 7 0.13 -19.50 16.60
C LEU A 7 -1.20 -20.11 17.05
N ASP A 8 -2.02 -19.32 17.75
CA ASP A 8 -3.39 -19.71 18.09
C ASP A 8 -4.32 -19.48 16.88
N PHE A 9 -5.01 -20.54 16.47
CA PHE A 9 -5.97 -20.53 15.36
C PHE A 9 -7.42 -20.33 15.82
N GLN A 10 -7.68 -20.22 17.13
CA GLN A 10 -9.02 -19.90 17.64
C GLN A 10 -9.57 -18.57 17.08
N PRO A 11 -8.78 -17.48 16.96
CA PRO A 11 -9.28 -16.23 16.39
C PRO A 11 -9.75 -16.39 14.94
N GLY A 12 -8.99 -17.12 14.12
CA GLY A 12 -9.33 -17.42 12.74
C GLY A 12 -10.60 -18.24 12.59
N ARG A 13 -10.83 -19.22 13.47
CA ARG A 13 -12.09 -19.97 13.51
C ARG A 13 -13.28 -19.08 13.86
N ALA A 14 -13.15 -18.25 14.89
CA ALA A 14 -14.20 -17.32 15.29
C ALA A 14 -14.51 -16.29 14.19
N PHE A 15 -13.47 -15.78 13.51
CA PHE A 15 -13.64 -14.88 12.37
C PHE A 15 -14.38 -15.58 11.22
N HIS A 16 -13.97 -16.80 10.88
CA HIS A 16 -14.58 -17.61 9.83
C HIS A 16 -16.07 -17.85 10.09
N GLU A 17 -16.42 -18.26 11.32
CA GLU A 17 -17.82 -18.45 11.73
C GLU A 17 -18.61 -17.14 11.69
N ALA A 18 -18.02 -16.02 12.15
CA ALA A 18 -18.67 -14.71 12.09
C ALA A 18 -18.89 -14.24 10.64
N ALA A 19 -17.95 -14.52 9.74
CA ALA A 19 -18.08 -14.20 8.32
C ALA A 19 -19.19 -15.04 7.66
N ILE A 20 -19.24 -16.35 7.91
CA ILE A 20 -20.31 -17.24 7.40
C ILE A 20 -21.66 -16.80 7.96
N SER A 21 -21.75 -16.51 9.26
CA SER A 21 -23.01 -16.09 9.89
C SER A 21 -23.54 -14.78 9.30
N ARG A 22 -22.64 -13.85 8.92
CA ARG A 22 -23.03 -12.53 8.39
C ARG A 22 -23.31 -12.51 6.90
N PHE A 23 -22.53 -13.26 6.11
CA PHE A 23 -22.56 -13.14 4.65
C PHE A 23 -22.95 -14.43 3.93
N GLY A 24 -23.02 -15.55 4.64
CA GLY A 24 -23.39 -16.86 4.12
C GLY A 24 -22.19 -17.72 3.69
N PRO A 25 -22.39 -19.03 3.47
CA PRO A 25 -21.31 -20.01 3.26
C PRO A 25 -20.44 -19.77 2.02
N GLY A 26 -20.99 -19.11 0.98
CA GLY A 26 -20.28 -18.87 -0.28
C GLY A 26 -19.26 -17.74 -0.26
N THR A 27 -19.17 -16.96 0.82
CA THR A 27 -18.35 -15.73 0.85
C THR A 27 -16.87 -15.95 1.12
N LEU A 28 -16.49 -17.17 1.47
CA LEU A 28 -15.12 -17.57 1.75
C LEU A 28 -14.48 -18.34 0.58
N ILE A 29 -15.25 -18.57 -0.49
CA ILE A 29 -14.78 -19.23 -1.70
C ILE A 29 -14.14 -18.16 -2.58
N THR A 30 -12.81 -18.12 -2.63
CA THR A 30 -12.08 -17.34 -3.65
C THR A 30 -12.38 -17.97 -5.01
N CYS A 31 -13.25 -17.34 -5.79
CA CYS A 31 -13.42 -17.70 -7.20
C CYS A 31 -12.14 -17.32 -7.97
N CYS A 32 -11.67 -18.21 -8.85
CA CYS A 32 -10.46 -18.07 -9.66
C CYS A 32 -10.57 -17.01 -10.78
N HIS A 33 -11.06 -15.80 -10.49
CA HIS A 33 -11.18 -14.73 -11.47
C HIS A 33 -10.27 -13.55 -11.11
N PRO A 34 -9.05 -13.49 -11.68
CA PRO A 34 -7.99 -12.54 -11.29
C PRO A 34 -8.26 -11.07 -11.63
N SER A 35 -9.46 -10.73 -12.13
CA SER A 35 -9.78 -9.39 -12.60
C SER A 35 -10.50 -8.49 -11.59
N ASP A 36 -11.06 -9.06 -10.50
CA ASP A 36 -11.86 -8.32 -9.51
C ASP A 36 -11.53 -8.67 -8.04
N ASP A 37 -10.38 -9.30 -7.80
CA ASP A 37 -9.99 -9.69 -6.45
C ASP A 37 -9.76 -8.47 -5.54
N PHE A 38 -10.48 -8.44 -4.42
CA PHE A 38 -10.32 -7.40 -3.41
C PHE A 38 -9.13 -7.73 -2.53
N PHE A 39 -8.17 -6.83 -2.44
CA PHE A 39 -6.95 -7.06 -1.68
C PHE A 39 -6.76 -6.03 -0.58
N LEU A 40 -6.02 -6.44 0.46
CA LEU A 40 -5.63 -5.60 1.57
C LEU A 40 -4.11 -5.65 1.76
N ILE A 41 -3.57 -4.65 2.45
CA ILE A 41 -2.20 -4.72 2.97
C ILE A 41 -2.23 -5.17 4.42
N ALA A 42 -1.40 -6.16 4.70
CA ALA A 42 -0.95 -6.53 6.03
C ALA A 42 0.40 -5.87 6.30
N SER A 43 0.44 -4.92 7.22
CA SER A 43 1.68 -4.28 7.68
C SER A 43 2.05 -4.81 9.05
N PHE A 44 3.27 -5.32 9.21
CA PHE A 44 3.77 -5.80 10.50
C PHE A 44 4.61 -4.72 11.18
N SER A 45 4.48 -4.62 12.51
CA SER A 45 5.37 -3.80 13.34
C SER A 45 5.95 -4.65 14.47
N CYS A 46 7.23 -4.43 14.77
CA CYS A 46 7.96 -5.05 15.88
C CYS A 46 7.81 -6.58 15.92
N SER A 47 8.23 -7.27 14.85
CA SER A 47 8.25 -8.74 14.87
C SER A 47 9.51 -9.28 15.55
N ALA A 48 9.33 -10.16 16.53
CA ALA A 48 10.41 -11.06 16.98
C ALA A 48 10.64 -12.22 16.00
N LEU A 49 9.77 -12.33 14.99
CA LEU A 49 9.72 -13.37 13.97
C LEU A 49 10.30 -12.86 12.64
N ARG A 50 10.94 -13.76 11.89
CA ARG A 50 11.33 -13.51 10.48
C ARG A 50 10.05 -13.55 9.64
N ILE A 51 9.57 -12.38 9.22
CA ILE A 51 8.34 -12.25 8.43
C ILE A 51 8.68 -12.36 6.93
N ASN A 52 8.21 -13.44 6.31
CA ASN A 52 8.21 -13.72 4.88
C ASN A 52 6.76 -13.92 4.39
N ALA A 53 6.56 -14.06 3.07
CA ALA A 53 5.24 -14.33 2.49
C ALA A 53 4.56 -15.57 3.10
N ASP A 54 5.31 -16.67 3.29
CA ASP A 54 4.78 -17.91 3.87
C ASP A 54 4.36 -17.75 5.34
N SER A 55 5.17 -17.07 6.15
CA SER A 55 4.82 -16.81 7.55
C SER A 55 3.65 -15.84 7.66
N THR A 56 3.56 -14.86 6.74
CA THR A 56 2.42 -13.95 6.67
C THR A 56 1.16 -14.73 6.32
N ALA A 57 1.22 -15.67 5.37
CA ALA A 57 0.07 -16.53 5.05
C ALA A 57 -0.38 -17.36 6.26
N LEU A 58 0.56 -17.91 7.05
CA LEU A 58 0.25 -18.64 8.28
C LEU A 58 -0.40 -17.75 9.36
N VAL A 59 0.11 -16.53 9.54
CA VAL A 59 -0.48 -15.55 10.46
C VAL A 59 -1.88 -15.14 9.98
N LEU A 60 -2.07 -14.90 8.69
CA LEU A 60 -3.39 -14.62 8.13
C LEU A 60 -4.35 -15.79 8.35
N GLN A 61 -3.88 -17.03 8.19
CA GLN A 61 -4.67 -18.22 8.48
C GLN A 61 -5.05 -18.32 9.96
N SER A 62 -4.15 -17.97 10.88
CA SER A 62 -4.44 -18.03 12.31
C SER A 62 -5.45 -16.95 12.75
N LEU A 63 -5.48 -15.81 12.06
CA LEU A 63 -6.35 -14.66 12.40
C LEU A 63 -7.68 -14.63 11.65
N LEU A 64 -7.68 -15.04 10.39
CA LEU A 64 -8.84 -14.97 9.49
C LEU A 64 -9.43 -16.35 9.20
N GLY A 65 -8.71 -17.42 9.52
CA GLY A 65 -9.07 -18.78 9.14
C GLY A 65 -8.80 -19.04 7.66
N GLY A 66 -9.46 -20.05 7.11
CA GLY A 66 -9.31 -20.43 5.70
C GLY A 66 -8.01 -21.18 5.40
N SER A 67 -7.59 -21.15 4.15
CA SER A 67 -6.39 -21.85 3.66
C SER A 67 -5.37 -20.86 3.11
N ILE A 68 -4.10 -21.09 3.46
CA ILE A 68 -2.94 -20.29 3.03
C ILE A 68 -2.86 -20.10 1.51
N LEU A 69 -3.36 -21.08 0.74
CA LEU A 69 -3.28 -21.07 -0.73
C LEU A 69 -4.15 -19.97 -1.36
N TYR A 70 -5.19 -19.51 -0.67
CA TYR A 70 -6.14 -18.55 -1.22
C TYR A 70 -5.78 -17.09 -0.94
N PHE A 71 -4.84 -16.82 -0.03
CA PHE A 71 -4.46 -15.45 0.32
C PHE A 71 -3.57 -14.80 -0.74
N GLN A 72 -2.91 -15.56 -1.62
CA GLN A 72 -2.02 -15.04 -2.66
C GLN A 72 -1.08 -13.94 -2.10
N VAL A 73 -0.40 -14.25 -1.00
CA VAL A 73 0.41 -13.26 -0.30
C VAL A 73 1.62 -12.90 -1.15
N VAL A 74 1.80 -11.61 -1.41
CA VAL A 74 2.93 -11.09 -2.16
C VAL A 74 3.57 -9.96 -1.36
N HIS A 75 4.90 -10.06 -1.21
CA HIS A 75 5.70 -9.04 -0.57
C HIS A 75 5.70 -7.76 -1.40
N GLN A 76 5.47 -6.62 -0.76
CA GLN A 76 5.49 -5.31 -1.40
C GLN A 76 6.78 -4.57 -1.04
N ASP A 77 6.92 -4.18 0.22
CA ASP A 77 8.11 -3.49 0.72
C ASP A 77 8.25 -3.68 2.23
N ALA A 78 9.49 -3.71 2.72
CA ALA A 78 9.84 -3.89 4.14
C ALA A 78 9.02 -4.99 4.82
N TRP A 79 8.09 -4.60 5.71
CA TRP A 79 7.21 -5.49 6.48
C TRP A 79 5.74 -5.40 6.03
N CYS A 80 5.50 -4.98 4.79
CA CYS A 80 4.19 -4.85 4.17
C CYS A 80 4.00 -5.94 3.10
N PHE A 81 2.85 -6.62 3.19
CA PHE A 81 2.46 -7.69 2.30
C PHE A 81 1.05 -7.43 1.81
N HIS A 82 0.80 -7.61 0.52
CA HIS A 82 -0.57 -7.60 0.03
C HIS A 82 -1.11 -9.02 -0.02
N PHE A 83 -2.41 -9.17 0.21
CA PHE A 83 -3.10 -10.45 0.15
C PHE A 83 -4.52 -10.26 -0.41
N SER A 84 -4.97 -11.25 -1.18
CA SER A 84 -6.29 -11.29 -1.80
C SER A 84 -7.34 -11.88 -0.85
N VAL A 85 -8.57 -11.39 -0.98
CA VAL A 85 -9.73 -11.86 -0.21
C VAL A 85 -10.87 -12.17 -1.16
N ALA A 86 -11.58 -13.27 -0.88
CA ALA A 86 -12.68 -13.79 -1.72
C ALA A 86 -13.82 -12.79 -2.00
N SER A 87 -14.08 -11.84 -1.10
CA SER A 87 -15.16 -10.87 -1.27
C SER A 87 -14.82 -9.53 -0.64
N LYS A 88 -15.25 -8.44 -1.28
CA LYS A 88 -15.19 -7.08 -0.74
C LYS A 88 -15.83 -6.95 0.64
N HIS A 89 -16.91 -7.67 0.91
CA HIS A 89 -17.59 -7.64 2.21
C HIS A 89 -16.71 -8.21 3.33
N VAL A 90 -16.04 -9.34 3.04
CA VAL A 90 -15.07 -9.96 3.95
C VAL A 90 -13.86 -9.05 4.12
N GLY A 91 -13.32 -8.49 3.03
CA GLY A 91 -12.22 -7.54 3.08
C GLY A 91 -12.51 -6.30 3.94
N LEU A 92 -13.71 -5.73 3.82
CA LEU A 92 -14.14 -4.61 4.67
C LEU A 92 -14.34 -5.02 6.13
N MET A 93 -14.77 -6.26 6.39
CA MET A 93 -14.85 -6.79 7.76
C MET A 93 -13.46 -6.93 8.38
N ILE A 94 -12.47 -7.42 7.63
CA ILE A 94 -11.06 -7.48 8.06
C ILE A 94 -10.54 -6.08 8.35
N HIS A 95 -10.75 -5.14 7.43
CA HIS A 95 -10.34 -3.75 7.62
C HIS A 95 -10.95 -3.11 8.87
N ARG A 96 -12.21 -3.42 9.20
CA ARG A 96 -12.87 -2.93 10.43
C ARG A 96 -12.26 -3.46 11.71
N MET A 97 -11.59 -4.62 11.68
CA MET A 97 -10.80 -5.10 12.82
C MET A 97 -9.56 -4.21 13.06
N ALA A 98 -9.10 -3.52 12.01
CA ALA A 98 -8.00 -2.54 11.97
C ALA A 98 -6.61 -3.09 12.32
N LYS A 99 -6.44 -3.70 13.50
CA LYS A 99 -5.18 -4.27 13.94
C LYS A 99 -5.39 -5.47 14.84
N PHE A 100 -4.42 -6.37 14.81
CA PHE A 100 -4.30 -7.45 15.77
C PHE A 100 -2.92 -7.38 16.42
N VAL A 101 -2.89 -7.51 17.75
CA VAL A 101 -1.67 -7.35 18.53
C VAL A 101 -1.47 -8.61 19.37
N CYS A 102 -0.37 -9.30 19.12
CA CYS A 102 0.13 -10.41 19.92
C CYS A 102 1.42 -10.02 20.64
N LYS A 103 1.93 -10.91 21.50
CA LYS A 103 3.20 -10.69 22.21
C LYS A 103 4.40 -10.66 21.25
N GLU A 104 4.29 -11.36 20.12
CA GLU A 104 5.36 -11.61 19.16
C GLU A 104 5.36 -10.62 17.99
N PHE A 105 4.20 -10.06 17.64
CA PHE A 105 4.02 -9.14 16.52
C PHE A 105 2.72 -8.33 16.67
N ALA A 106 2.68 -7.18 16.02
CA ALA A 106 1.45 -6.49 15.70
C ALA A 106 1.27 -6.42 14.19
N ILE A 107 0.06 -6.74 13.72
CA ILE A 107 -0.34 -6.69 12.32
C ILE A 107 -1.47 -5.67 12.15
N PHE A 108 -1.34 -4.83 11.12
CA PHE A 108 -2.31 -3.81 10.76
C PHE A 108 -2.88 -4.14 9.38
N PHE A 109 -4.20 -4.02 9.26
CA PHE A 109 -4.91 -4.25 8.00
C PHE A 109 -5.35 -2.92 7.42
N THR A 110 -4.83 -2.57 6.25
CA THR A 110 -5.19 -1.35 5.54
C THR A 110 -5.75 -1.68 4.16
N LEU A 111 -6.70 -0.85 3.70
CA LEU A 111 -7.20 -0.95 2.34
C LEU A 111 -6.13 -0.44 1.37
N TRP A 112 -5.75 -1.26 0.40
CA TRP A 112 -5.04 -0.76 -0.76
C TRP A 112 -6.07 -0.44 -1.84
N ARG A 113 -6.01 0.80 -2.35
CA ARG A 113 -6.93 1.42 -3.31
C ARG A 113 -8.23 1.97 -2.68
N ASN A 114 -8.47 3.26 -2.95
CA ASN A 114 -9.57 4.12 -2.46
C ASN A 114 -9.52 4.50 -0.97
N GLY A 115 -8.32 4.71 -0.41
CA GLY A 115 -8.18 5.24 0.96
C GLY A 115 -6.77 5.38 1.51
N GLY A 116 -5.72 5.11 0.73
CA GLY A 116 -4.32 5.27 1.12
C GLY A 116 -3.46 5.75 -0.05
N PRO A 117 -2.24 6.24 0.23
CA PRO A 117 -1.42 6.91 -0.76
C PRO A 117 -0.88 5.90 -1.79
N ASP A 118 -1.21 6.09 -3.06
CA ASP A 118 -0.65 5.30 -4.17
C ASP A 118 0.71 5.91 -4.50
N TYR A 119 1.73 5.59 -3.69
CA TYR A 119 3.04 6.26 -3.75
C TYR A 119 3.59 6.32 -5.17
N MET A 120 3.45 5.26 -5.98
CA MET A 120 3.94 5.28 -7.37
C MET A 120 3.14 6.26 -8.25
N ARG A 121 1.82 6.29 -8.13
CA ARG A 121 1.00 7.29 -8.82
C ARG A 121 1.28 8.70 -8.29
N GLU A 122 1.43 8.86 -6.98
CA GLU A 122 1.68 10.13 -6.32
C GLU A 122 3.06 10.68 -6.66
N GLU A 123 4.09 9.84 -6.71
CA GLU A 123 5.43 10.16 -7.16
C GLU A 123 5.43 10.53 -8.64
N LEU A 124 4.71 9.79 -9.48
CA LEU A 124 4.52 10.15 -10.89
C LEU A 124 3.84 11.51 -11.04
N LEU A 125 2.75 11.75 -10.32
CA LEU A 125 2.03 13.03 -10.31
C LEU A 125 2.91 14.15 -9.78
N TRP A 126 3.67 13.90 -8.71
CA TRP A 126 4.61 14.85 -8.13
C TRP A 126 5.69 15.24 -9.13
N ASN A 127 6.29 14.27 -9.83
CA ASN A 127 7.30 14.52 -10.85
C ASN A 127 6.74 15.34 -12.02
N GLN A 128 5.52 15.03 -12.47
CA GLN A 128 4.82 15.83 -13.49
C GLN A 128 4.55 17.26 -13.01
N MET A 129 4.13 17.43 -11.76
CA MET A 129 3.92 18.74 -11.16
C MET A 129 5.22 19.52 -11.02
N GLN A 130 6.33 18.85 -10.67
CA GLN A 130 7.65 19.47 -10.64
C GLN A 130 8.02 19.97 -12.04
N GLU A 131 7.95 19.11 -13.06
CA GLU A 131 8.24 19.47 -14.46
C GLU A 131 7.39 20.66 -14.95
N ALA A 132 6.10 20.68 -14.62
CA ALA A 132 5.20 21.78 -14.98
C ALA A 132 5.46 23.09 -14.20
N GLY A 133 6.02 22.99 -12.99
CA GLY A 133 6.34 24.14 -12.13
C GLY A 133 7.67 24.82 -12.47
N TRP A 134 8.55 24.17 -13.24
CA TRP A 134 9.81 24.79 -13.69
C TRP A 134 9.55 25.80 -14.81
N ASN A 135 9.55 27.09 -14.47
CA ASN A 135 9.70 28.14 -15.46
C ASN A 135 11.11 28.05 -16.06
N HIS A 136 11.21 27.62 -17.31
CA HIS A 136 12.48 27.51 -18.02
C HIS A 136 13.09 28.91 -18.21
N VAL A 137 13.97 29.34 -17.28
CA VAL A 137 14.60 30.66 -17.35
C VAL A 137 15.65 30.64 -18.46
N HIS A 138 15.25 31.04 -19.66
CA HIS A 138 16.22 31.39 -20.68
C HIS A 138 16.90 32.70 -20.29
N ARG A 139 18.13 32.62 -19.78
CA ARG A 139 18.99 33.80 -19.69
C ARG A 139 19.34 34.23 -21.12
N LYS A 140 18.61 35.19 -21.68
CA LYS A 140 19.10 35.95 -22.84
C LYS A 140 20.35 36.70 -22.39
N LYS A 141 21.53 36.16 -22.70
CA LYS A 141 22.77 36.92 -22.61
C LYS A 141 22.69 38.00 -23.69
N LYS A 142 22.44 39.25 -23.30
CA LYS A 142 22.64 40.38 -24.21
C LYS A 142 24.09 40.36 -24.65
N SER A 143 24.32 40.42 -25.96
CA SER A 143 25.68 40.56 -26.48
C SER A 143 26.26 41.89 -26.01
N TYR A 144 27.58 41.96 -25.80
CA TYR A 144 28.28 43.20 -25.48
C TYR A 144 27.90 44.34 -26.45
N ALA A 145 27.70 44.01 -27.73
CA ALA A 145 27.26 44.95 -28.77
C ALA A 145 25.82 45.48 -28.59
N GLU A 146 24.92 44.73 -27.95
CA GLU A 146 23.58 45.22 -27.58
C GLU A 146 23.63 46.14 -26.37
N VAL A 147 24.48 45.83 -25.38
CA VAL A 147 24.68 46.67 -24.20
C VAL A 147 25.28 48.02 -24.59
N ALA A 148 26.31 48.03 -25.45
CA ALA A 148 26.94 49.26 -25.93
C ALA A 148 25.97 50.16 -26.71
N ARG A 149 25.13 49.59 -27.58
CA ARG A 149 24.12 50.37 -28.33
C ARG A 149 23.09 51.03 -27.42
N SER A 150 22.67 50.36 -26.34
CA SER A 150 21.70 50.92 -25.38
C SER A 150 22.23 52.09 -24.54
N HIS A 151 23.54 52.13 -24.29
CA HIS A 151 24.18 53.26 -23.58
C HIS A 151 24.32 54.50 -24.46
N SER A 152 24.62 54.34 -25.75
CA SER A 152 24.73 55.49 -26.67
C SER A 152 23.40 56.20 -26.93
N THR A 153 22.27 55.48 -26.87
CA THR A 153 20.94 56.08 -27.04
C THR A 153 20.53 57.02 -25.90
N HIS A 154 21.12 56.90 -24.71
CA HIS A 154 20.78 57.73 -23.55
C HIS A 154 21.60 59.03 -23.44
N LEU A 155 22.64 59.17 -24.25
CA LEU A 155 23.58 60.31 -24.23
C LEU A 155 23.33 61.34 -25.34
N LEU A 156 22.30 61.15 -26.17
CA LEU A 156 21.94 62.06 -27.26
C LEU A 156 20.71 62.94 -26.97
N ILE A 157 20.28 63.01 -25.71
CA ILE A 157 19.25 63.94 -25.24
C ILE A 157 19.88 64.87 -24.18
N CYS A 158 20.77 65.74 -24.64
CA CYS A 158 21.18 66.98 -23.96
C CYS A 158 21.61 67.97 -25.04
#